data_AF-A0A917BDQ9-F1
#
_entry.id   AF-A0A917BDQ9-F1
#
_cell.length_a   1.000
_cell.length_b   1.000
_cell.length_c   1.000
_cell.angle_alpha   90.00
_cell.angle_beta   90.00
_cell.angle_gamma   90.00
#
_symmetry.space_group_name_H-M   'P 1'
#
loop_
_entity.id
_entity.type
_entity.pdbx_description
1 polymer ?
#
loop_
_entity_poly.entity_id
_entity_poly.type
_entity_poly.pdbx_seq_one_letter_code
_entity_poly.pdbx_strand_id
1 'polypeptide(L)'
;MSILRIICPILLVVFLAACNGSSGAAEQSDYDTTKKMMVDILKTDEGQKALMEVLSDEKMKQELALESEEVSSAVKETLLSEEGKEFWSKLFSDPSFVQEFSKVVQEEQEDLMKGLMKDSEYQASLIQLYQNPEMMEKMLEVMQGQQFRGHLEKTIEETLNNPVFQAKMSETLLKAAEEMQSGGGGSQDEGGDQQNQEQSSDEDSQEDKGSS
;
A
#
# COMPACT_ATOMS: atom_id res chain seq x y z
N MET A 1 54.15 -58.60 81.09
CA MET A 1 53.47 -57.41 80.51
C MET A 1 54.06 -56.95 79.17
N SER A 2 54.84 -57.77 78.44
CA SER A 2 55.45 -57.35 77.15
C SER A 2 54.73 -57.86 75.90
N ILE A 3 53.89 -58.89 76.01
CA ILE A 3 53.14 -59.47 74.87
C ILE A 3 51.92 -58.61 74.48
N LEU A 4 51.28 -57.96 75.46
CA LEU A 4 50.12 -57.08 75.25
C LEU A 4 50.49 -55.76 74.52
N ARG A 5 51.76 -55.32 74.59
CA ARG A 5 52.22 -54.07 73.96
C ARG A 5 52.55 -54.22 72.45
N ILE A 6 52.75 -55.44 71.97
CA ILE A 6 53.03 -55.74 70.54
C ILE A 6 51.77 -56.15 69.76
N ILE A 7 50.75 -56.68 70.45
CA ILE A 7 49.47 -57.08 69.84
C ILE A 7 48.61 -55.87 69.43
N CYS A 8 48.69 -54.77 70.18
CA CYS A 8 47.90 -53.56 69.94
C CYS A 8 48.26 -52.80 68.62
N PRO A 9 49.54 -52.62 68.23
CA PRO A 9 49.87 -51.98 66.96
C PRO A 9 49.58 -52.86 65.73
N ILE A 10 49.66 -54.19 65.86
CA ILE A 10 49.40 -55.13 64.76
C ILE A 10 47.89 -55.18 64.42
N LEU A 11 47.02 -55.12 65.42
CA LEU A 11 45.56 -55.12 65.21
C LEU A 11 45.04 -53.81 64.59
N LEU A 12 45.76 -52.70 64.83
CA LEU A 12 45.45 -51.38 64.25
C LEU A 12 45.86 -51.27 62.76
N VAL A 13 46.91 -51.99 62.34
CA VAL A 13 47.35 -52.05 60.93
C VAL A 13 46.38 -52.91 60.08
N VAL A 14 45.77 -53.96 60.65
CA VAL A 14 44.79 -54.79 59.94
C VAL A 14 43.46 -54.05 59.70
N PHE A 15 43.04 -53.19 60.65
CA PHE A 15 41.84 -52.36 60.47
C PHE A 15 42.01 -51.22 59.46
N LEU A 16 43.22 -50.66 59.32
CA LEU A 16 43.52 -49.64 58.31
C LEU A 16 43.62 -50.20 56.88
N ALA A 17 44.00 -51.47 56.72
CA ALA A 17 44.00 -52.14 55.41
C ALA A 17 42.59 -52.56 54.94
N ALA A 18 41.64 -52.72 55.86
CA ALA A 18 40.23 -53.03 55.55
C ALA A 18 39.38 -51.80 55.20
N CYS A 19 39.92 -50.59 55.40
CA CYS A 19 39.30 -49.32 55.01
C CYS A 19 39.90 -48.75 53.70
N ASN A 20 40.53 -49.60 52.88
CA ASN A 20 40.78 -49.29 51.47
C ASN A 20 39.75 -49.99 50.58
N GLY A 21 38.48 -49.75 50.92
CA GLY A 21 37.38 -49.90 49.99
C GLY A 21 37.54 -48.82 48.93
N SER A 22 37.99 -49.26 47.76
CA SER A 22 38.18 -48.48 46.55
C SER A 22 36.86 -47.89 46.04
N SER A 23 36.40 -46.79 46.62
CA SER A 23 35.18 -46.09 46.20
C SER A 23 35.47 -44.61 45.92
N GLY A 24 36.29 -44.36 44.91
CA GLY A 24 36.59 -43.00 44.44
C GLY A 24 37.46 -42.91 43.19
N ALA A 25 38.24 -43.94 42.86
CA ALA A 25 39.02 -43.99 41.61
C ALA A 25 38.37 -44.87 40.52
N ALA A 26 37.51 -45.82 40.89
CA ALA A 26 36.75 -46.65 39.95
C ALA A 26 35.57 -45.90 39.32
N GLU A 27 34.87 -45.05 40.09
CA GLU A 27 33.72 -44.27 39.58
C GLU A 27 34.11 -43.26 38.49
N GLN A 28 35.29 -42.65 38.60
CA GLN A 28 35.74 -41.65 37.61
C GLN A 28 36.30 -42.32 36.34
N SER A 29 36.98 -43.46 36.47
CA SER A 29 37.39 -44.26 35.30
C SER A 29 36.21 -44.91 34.59
N ASP A 30 35.19 -45.32 35.34
CA ASP A 30 33.95 -45.86 34.79
C ASP A 30 33.11 -44.76 34.15
N TYR A 31 33.14 -43.53 34.65
CA TYR A 31 32.48 -42.38 34.00
C TYR A 31 33.13 -42.04 32.65
N ASP A 32 34.46 -41.97 32.58
CA ASP A 32 35.16 -41.72 31.32
C ASP A 32 34.97 -42.88 30.33
N THR A 33 34.93 -44.11 30.83
CA THR A 33 34.66 -45.31 30.02
C THR A 33 33.21 -45.32 29.52
N THR A 34 32.24 -44.97 30.36
CA THR A 34 30.82 -44.88 30.01
C THR A 34 30.57 -43.74 29.03
N LYS A 35 31.23 -42.59 29.22
CA LYS A 35 31.18 -41.46 28.28
C LYS A 35 31.73 -41.87 26.92
N LYS A 36 32.86 -42.58 26.89
CA LYS A 36 33.46 -43.06 25.65
C LYS A 36 32.55 -44.08 24.96
N MET A 37 31.99 -45.03 25.72
CA MET A 37 31.01 -45.99 25.21
C MET A 37 29.76 -45.30 24.66
N MET A 38 29.22 -44.28 25.33
CA MET A 38 28.06 -43.50 24.86
C MET A 38 28.38 -42.71 23.58
N VAL A 39 29.56 -42.08 23.51
CA VAL A 39 30.01 -41.38 22.29
C VAL A 39 30.21 -42.36 21.13
N ASP A 40 30.73 -43.56 21.41
CA ASP A 40 30.91 -44.59 20.41
C ASP A 40 29.57 -45.14 19.93
N ILE A 41 28.59 -45.36 20.83
CA ILE A 41 27.19 -45.72 20.47
C ILE A 41 26.56 -44.65 19.58
N LEU A 42 26.69 -43.36 19.91
CA LEU A 42 26.15 -42.28 19.06
C LEU A 42 26.81 -42.23 17.67
N LYS A 43 28.08 -42.63 17.56
CA LYS A 43 28.80 -42.68 16.29
C LYS A 43 28.53 -43.94 15.47
N THR A 44 28.06 -45.02 16.10
CA THR A 44 27.69 -46.25 15.39
C THR A 44 26.54 -46.00 14.41
N ASP A 45 26.46 -46.85 13.38
CA ASP A 45 25.39 -46.79 12.38
C ASP A 45 23.99 -46.94 13.03
N GLU A 46 23.90 -47.69 14.13
CA GLU A 46 22.66 -47.88 14.90
C GLU A 46 22.26 -46.61 15.65
N GLY A 47 23.22 -45.93 16.28
CA GLY A 47 23.00 -44.63 16.93
C GLY A 47 22.62 -43.53 15.92
N GLN A 48 23.26 -43.50 14.75
CA GLN A 48 22.89 -42.57 13.68
C GLN A 48 21.50 -42.87 13.12
N LYS A 49 21.13 -44.14 12.93
CA LYS A 49 19.79 -44.54 12.49
C LYS A 49 18.71 -44.17 13.51
N ALA A 50 18.95 -44.43 14.80
CA ALA A 50 18.01 -44.06 15.85
C ALA A 50 17.85 -42.53 15.95
N LEU A 51 18.93 -41.77 15.79
CA LEU A 51 18.86 -40.31 15.74
C LEU A 51 18.11 -39.82 14.49
N MET A 52 18.36 -40.42 13.32
CA MET A 52 17.61 -40.13 12.09
C MET A 52 16.12 -40.46 12.23
N GLU A 53 15.75 -41.53 12.94
CA GLU A 53 14.37 -41.91 13.19
C GLU A 53 13.67 -40.86 14.09
N VAL A 54 14.34 -40.40 15.14
CA VAL A 54 13.84 -39.34 16.03
C VAL A 54 13.76 -37.99 15.30
N LEU A 55 14.76 -37.63 14.51
CA LEU A 55 14.75 -36.44 13.65
C LEU A 55 13.77 -36.56 12.48
N SER A 56 13.32 -37.78 12.15
CA SER A 56 12.30 -38.00 11.14
C SER A 56 10.89 -37.81 11.69
N ASP A 57 10.72 -37.74 13.01
CA ASP A 57 9.45 -37.40 13.65
C ASP A 57 9.06 -35.94 13.32
N GLU A 58 7.83 -35.75 12.86
CA GLU A 58 7.32 -34.46 12.39
C GLU A 58 7.37 -33.37 13.48
N LYS A 59 7.15 -33.73 14.75
CA LYS A 59 7.25 -32.75 15.85
C LYS A 59 8.69 -32.31 16.06
N MET A 60 9.63 -33.25 16.04
CA MET A 60 11.05 -32.95 16.20
C MET A 60 11.61 -32.14 15.04
N LYS A 61 11.18 -32.41 13.80
CA LYS A 61 11.54 -31.59 12.63
C LYS A 61 11.04 -30.17 12.75
N GLN A 62 9.77 -30.01 13.14
CA GLN A 62 9.16 -28.69 13.22
C GLN A 62 9.84 -27.83 14.29
N GLU A 63 10.12 -28.39 15.46
CA GLU A 63 10.78 -27.66 16.55
C GLU A 63 12.23 -27.30 16.18
N LEU A 64 13.00 -28.25 15.63
CA LEU A 64 14.38 -27.99 15.20
C LEU A 64 14.49 -26.99 14.03
N ALA A 65 13.57 -27.04 13.06
CA ALA A 65 13.58 -26.17 11.90
C ALA A 65 13.08 -24.75 12.21
N LEU A 66 12.18 -24.58 13.19
CA LEU A 66 11.65 -23.27 13.57
C LEU A 66 12.53 -22.56 14.61
N GLU A 67 13.22 -23.29 15.48
CA GLU A 67 14.06 -22.71 16.54
C GLU A 67 15.48 -22.36 16.09
N SER A 68 15.91 -22.77 14.88
CA SER A 68 17.26 -22.44 14.43
C SER A 68 17.34 -20.99 13.93
N GLU A 69 18.21 -20.22 14.57
CA GLU A 69 18.55 -18.86 14.16
C GLU A 69 19.07 -18.85 12.70
N GLU A 70 19.69 -19.94 12.28
CA GLU A 70 20.18 -20.19 10.93
C GLU A 70 19.03 -20.28 9.91
N VAL A 71 17.94 -20.99 10.21
CA VAL A 71 16.77 -21.05 9.31
C VAL A 71 16.08 -19.70 9.25
N SER A 72 15.87 -19.04 10.39
CA SER A 72 15.28 -17.68 10.39
C SER A 72 16.14 -16.69 9.60
N SER A 73 17.47 -16.77 9.73
CA SER A 73 18.40 -15.91 8.99
C SER A 73 18.38 -16.23 7.50
N ALA A 74 18.40 -17.50 7.12
CA ALA A 74 18.33 -17.92 5.73
C ALA A 74 17.01 -17.51 5.05
N VAL A 75 15.88 -17.63 5.75
CA VAL A 75 14.56 -17.17 5.26
C VAL A 75 14.58 -15.65 5.08
N LYS A 76 15.09 -14.90 6.06
CA LYS A 76 15.19 -13.44 5.96
C LYS A 76 16.10 -13.01 4.82
N GLU A 77 17.26 -13.63 4.68
CA GLU A 77 18.21 -13.35 3.60
C GLU A 77 17.58 -13.64 2.24
N THR A 78 16.93 -14.80 2.08
CA THR A 78 16.26 -15.18 0.83
C THR A 78 15.09 -14.27 0.49
N LEU A 79 14.28 -13.85 1.46
CA LEU A 79 13.14 -12.96 1.22
C LEU A 79 13.58 -11.52 0.90
N LEU A 80 14.70 -11.08 1.45
CA LEU A 80 15.24 -9.73 1.23
C LEU A 80 16.25 -9.66 0.07
N SER A 81 16.68 -10.80 -0.47
CA SER A 81 17.60 -10.85 -1.60
C SER A 81 16.94 -10.40 -2.90
N GLU A 82 17.76 -10.19 -3.92
CA GLU A 82 17.27 -9.86 -5.27
C GLU A 82 16.48 -11.04 -5.86
N GLU A 83 16.85 -12.28 -5.56
CA GLU A 83 16.10 -13.48 -5.96
C GLU A 83 14.72 -13.50 -5.30
N GLY A 84 14.61 -13.09 -4.02
CA GLY A 84 13.34 -12.93 -3.34
C GLY A 84 12.44 -11.88 -4.00
N LYS A 85 13.00 -10.71 -4.37
CA LYS A 85 12.27 -9.69 -5.13
C LYS A 85 11.81 -10.18 -6.49
N GLU A 86 12.65 -10.92 -7.21
CA GLU A 86 12.31 -11.51 -8.50
C GLU A 86 11.20 -12.57 -8.35
N PHE A 87 11.26 -13.40 -7.30
CA PHE A 87 10.21 -14.36 -6.97
C PHE A 87 8.87 -13.68 -6.72
N TRP A 88 8.83 -12.65 -5.86
CA TRP A 88 7.61 -11.87 -5.63
C TRP A 88 7.12 -11.20 -6.90
N SER A 89 8.00 -10.62 -7.71
CA SER A 89 7.64 -9.99 -9.00
C SER A 89 7.00 -10.99 -9.96
N LYS A 90 7.52 -12.23 -10.03
CA LYS A 90 6.93 -13.31 -10.82
C LYS A 90 5.57 -13.74 -10.27
N LEU A 91 5.42 -13.89 -8.95
CA LEU A 91 4.15 -14.23 -8.32
C LEU A 91 3.08 -13.16 -8.56
N PHE A 92 3.40 -11.88 -8.41
CA PHE A 92 2.48 -10.78 -8.70
C PHE A 92 2.19 -10.60 -10.19
N SER A 93 2.92 -11.31 -11.07
CA SER A 93 2.60 -11.39 -12.50
C SER A 93 1.63 -12.55 -12.82
N ASP A 94 1.39 -13.48 -11.89
CA ASP A 94 0.42 -14.57 -12.06
C ASP A 94 -1.00 -14.07 -11.70
N PRO A 95 -1.94 -14.04 -12.67
CA PRO A 95 -3.31 -13.61 -12.42
C PRO A 95 -4.04 -14.41 -11.34
N SER A 96 -3.73 -15.70 -11.22
CA SER A 96 -4.39 -16.59 -10.23
C SER A 96 -3.98 -16.21 -8.82
N PHE A 97 -2.68 -15.97 -8.62
CA PHE A 97 -2.14 -15.49 -7.36
C PHE A 97 -2.68 -14.09 -7.02
N VAL A 98 -2.65 -13.16 -7.98
CA VAL A 98 -3.16 -11.80 -7.78
C VAL A 98 -4.65 -11.81 -7.42
N GLN A 99 -5.45 -12.68 -8.03
CA GLN A 99 -6.87 -12.80 -7.71
C GLN A 99 -7.10 -13.23 -6.27
N GLU A 100 -6.43 -14.29 -5.81
CA GLU A 100 -6.58 -14.76 -4.42
C GLU A 100 -5.97 -13.77 -3.42
N PHE A 101 -4.81 -13.20 -3.72
CA PHE A 101 -4.18 -12.17 -2.90
C PHE A 101 -5.10 -10.96 -2.74
N SER A 102 -5.68 -10.47 -3.85
CA SER A 102 -6.60 -9.32 -3.84
C SER A 102 -7.82 -9.57 -2.97
N LYS A 103 -8.40 -10.78 -2.97
CA LYS A 103 -9.53 -11.11 -2.10
C LYS A 103 -9.16 -11.03 -0.62
N VAL A 104 -7.97 -11.50 -0.26
CA VAL A 104 -7.50 -11.50 1.14
C VAL A 104 -7.24 -10.08 1.63
N VAL A 105 -6.69 -9.20 0.77
CA VAL A 105 -6.38 -7.81 1.16
C VAL A 105 -7.52 -6.83 0.91
N GLN A 106 -8.62 -7.27 0.29
CA GLN A 106 -9.69 -6.38 -0.17
C GLN A 106 -10.28 -5.53 0.96
N GLU A 107 -10.58 -6.15 2.11
CA GLU A 107 -11.21 -5.49 3.25
C GLU A 107 -10.28 -4.42 3.84
N GLU A 108 -9.02 -4.77 4.11
CA GLU A 108 -8.00 -3.84 4.61
C GLU A 108 -7.72 -2.71 3.62
N GLN A 109 -7.72 -3.01 2.31
CA GLN A 109 -7.55 -2.00 1.27
C GLN A 109 -8.75 -1.05 1.19
N GLU A 110 -9.97 -1.56 1.34
CA GLU A 110 -11.19 -0.74 1.37
C GLU A 110 -11.18 0.18 2.58
N ASP A 111 -10.83 -0.32 3.75
CA ASP A 111 -10.76 0.46 4.97
C ASP A 111 -9.63 1.50 4.93
N LEU A 112 -8.47 1.14 4.38
CA LEU A 112 -7.41 2.10 4.09
C LEU A 112 -7.90 3.22 3.17
N MET A 113 -8.58 2.88 2.07
CA MET A 113 -9.09 3.88 1.12
C MET A 113 -10.15 4.78 1.76
N LYS A 114 -11.09 4.23 2.53
CA LYS A 114 -12.07 5.03 3.30
C LYS A 114 -11.39 5.92 4.34
N GLY A 115 -10.31 5.45 4.95
CA GLY A 115 -9.48 6.22 5.86
C GLY A 115 -8.80 7.39 5.15
N LEU A 116 -8.13 7.12 4.04
CA LEU A 116 -7.47 8.12 3.19
C LEU A 116 -8.45 9.16 2.66
N MET A 117 -9.68 8.80 2.32
CA MET A 117 -10.70 9.79 1.92
C MET A 117 -10.99 10.84 3.00
N LYS A 118 -10.69 10.58 4.28
CA LYS A 118 -10.83 11.54 5.39
C LYS A 118 -9.55 12.31 5.66
N ASP A 119 -8.44 11.90 5.07
CA ASP A 119 -7.14 12.56 5.20
C ASP A 119 -7.07 13.79 4.31
N SER A 120 -6.52 14.89 4.84
CA SER A 120 -6.47 16.17 4.14
C SER A 120 -5.50 16.18 2.95
N GLU A 121 -4.38 15.45 3.03
CA GLU A 121 -3.40 15.40 1.94
C GLU A 121 -3.93 14.57 0.77
N TYR A 122 -4.58 13.45 1.07
CA TYR A 122 -5.25 12.64 0.06
C TYR A 122 -6.41 13.38 -0.60
N GLN A 123 -7.23 14.10 0.18
CA GLN A 123 -8.28 14.96 -0.38
C GLN A 123 -7.71 16.05 -1.30
N ALA A 124 -6.61 16.70 -0.92
CA ALA A 124 -5.96 17.70 -1.76
C ALA A 124 -5.48 17.10 -3.10
N SER A 125 -4.93 15.89 -3.06
CA SER A 125 -4.51 15.15 -4.25
C SER A 125 -5.70 14.77 -5.12
N LEU A 126 -6.82 14.34 -4.53
CA LEU A 126 -8.06 14.07 -5.25
C LEU A 126 -8.63 15.32 -5.91
N ILE A 127 -8.62 16.47 -5.23
CA ILE A 127 -9.10 17.73 -5.81
C ILE A 127 -8.25 18.12 -7.03
N GLN A 128 -6.92 17.97 -6.96
CA GLN A 128 -6.06 18.19 -8.11
C GLN A 128 -6.39 17.24 -9.27
N LEU A 129 -6.67 15.96 -8.98
CA LEU A 129 -7.13 15.00 -9.99
C LEU A 129 -8.45 15.43 -10.63
N TYR A 130 -9.41 15.91 -9.83
CA TYR A 130 -10.71 16.40 -10.32
C TYR A 130 -10.62 17.69 -11.15
N GLN A 131 -9.56 18.48 -10.99
CA GLN A 131 -9.31 19.69 -11.78
C GLN A 131 -8.71 19.41 -13.16
N ASN A 132 -8.65 18.14 -13.59
CA ASN A 132 -8.18 17.83 -14.93
C ASN A 132 -9.18 18.31 -16.01
N PRO A 133 -8.73 18.56 -17.26
CA PRO A 133 -9.59 19.09 -18.33
C PRO A 133 -10.78 18.19 -18.68
N GLU A 134 -10.62 16.87 -18.63
CA GLU A 134 -11.67 15.91 -18.96
C GLU A 134 -12.83 15.96 -17.94
N MET A 135 -12.49 16.05 -16.65
CA MET A 135 -13.46 16.21 -15.58
C MET A 135 -14.15 17.57 -15.64
N MET A 136 -13.42 18.63 -16.02
CA MET A 136 -14.02 19.95 -16.27
C MET A 136 -14.99 19.92 -17.45
N GLU A 137 -14.69 19.20 -18.53
CA GLU A 137 -15.59 19.03 -19.67
C GLU A 137 -16.88 18.30 -19.25
N LYS A 138 -16.76 17.23 -18.46
CA LYS A 138 -17.93 16.54 -17.88
C LYS A 138 -18.74 17.42 -16.94
N MET A 139 -18.07 18.26 -16.15
CA MET A 139 -18.76 19.25 -15.31
C MET A 139 -19.54 20.26 -16.17
N LEU A 140 -18.96 20.73 -17.28
CA LEU A 140 -19.65 21.63 -18.22
C LEU A 140 -20.85 20.96 -18.89
N GLU A 141 -20.72 19.69 -19.29
CA GLU A 141 -21.83 18.90 -19.85
C GLU A 141 -23.00 18.83 -18.86
N VAL A 142 -22.73 18.58 -17.58
CA VAL A 142 -23.74 18.58 -16.51
C VAL A 142 -24.38 19.96 -16.31
N MET A 143 -23.59 21.04 -16.30
CA MET A 143 -24.10 22.41 -16.19
C MET A 143 -24.96 22.81 -17.40
N GLN A 144 -24.66 22.30 -18.58
CA GLN A 144 -25.48 22.55 -19.77
C GLN A 144 -26.72 21.64 -19.85
N GLY A 145 -26.82 20.64 -18.97
CA GLY A 145 -27.93 19.71 -18.89
C GLY A 145 -29.25 20.35 -18.47
N GLN A 146 -30.36 19.71 -18.84
CA GLN A 146 -31.72 20.22 -18.61
C GLN A 146 -32.03 20.45 -17.11
N GLN A 147 -31.53 19.59 -16.23
CA GLN A 147 -31.73 19.73 -14.79
C GLN A 147 -31.08 20.99 -14.22
N PHE A 148 -29.85 21.29 -14.66
CA PHE A 148 -29.15 22.49 -14.22
C PHE A 148 -29.76 23.75 -14.86
N ARG A 149 -30.20 23.69 -16.13
CA ARG A 149 -30.94 24.78 -16.78
C ARG A 149 -32.22 25.14 -16.03
N GLY A 150 -33.02 24.17 -15.61
CA GLY A 150 -34.23 24.45 -14.82
C GLY A 150 -33.92 25.11 -13.47
N HIS A 151 -32.83 24.70 -12.81
CA HIS A 151 -32.37 25.38 -11.59
C HIS A 151 -31.88 26.81 -11.88
N LEU A 152 -31.18 27.00 -13.00
CA LEU A 152 -30.67 28.29 -13.45
C LEU A 152 -31.82 29.23 -13.80
N GLU A 153 -32.83 28.78 -14.55
CA GLU A 153 -34.04 29.55 -14.87
C GLU A 153 -34.74 30.03 -13.60
N LYS A 154 -34.96 29.13 -12.64
CA LYS A 154 -35.56 29.50 -11.35
C LYS A 154 -34.71 30.53 -10.59
N THR A 155 -33.38 30.36 -10.56
CA THR A 155 -32.47 31.29 -9.90
C THR A 155 -32.48 32.66 -10.59
N ILE A 156 -32.57 32.69 -11.93
CA ILE A 156 -32.70 33.93 -12.71
C ILE A 156 -34.04 34.59 -12.40
N GLU A 157 -35.15 33.86 -12.39
CA GLU A 157 -36.47 34.39 -12.01
C GLU A 157 -36.46 34.99 -10.60
N GLU A 158 -35.89 34.29 -9.62
CA GLU A 158 -35.73 34.79 -8.25
C GLU A 158 -34.86 36.05 -8.19
N THR A 159 -33.78 36.09 -8.99
CA THR A 159 -32.88 37.25 -9.07
C THR A 159 -33.57 38.45 -9.72
N LEU A 160 -34.32 38.25 -10.81
CA LEU A 160 -35.09 39.29 -11.49
C LEU A 160 -36.24 39.81 -10.62
N ASN A 161 -36.82 38.96 -9.78
CA ASN A 161 -37.86 39.32 -8.83
C ASN A 161 -37.31 39.92 -7.53
N ASN A 162 -35.99 39.99 -7.37
CA ASN A 162 -35.38 40.60 -6.20
C ASN A 162 -35.61 42.13 -6.23
N PRO A 163 -36.19 42.73 -5.18
CA PRO A 163 -36.46 44.17 -5.13
C PRO A 163 -35.24 45.07 -5.41
N VAL A 164 -34.04 44.64 -4.99
CA VAL A 164 -32.79 45.38 -5.25
C VAL A 164 -32.45 45.36 -6.74
N PHE A 165 -32.66 44.21 -7.40
CA PHE A 165 -32.42 44.08 -8.84
C PHE A 165 -33.46 44.85 -9.64
N GLN A 166 -34.75 44.75 -9.27
CA GLN A 166 -35.83 45.51 -9.91
C GLN A 166 -35.63 47.02 -9.79
N ALA A 167 -35.20 47.50 -8.62
CA ALA A 167 -34.88 48.91 -8.41
C ALA A 167 -33.72 49.35 -9.31
N LYS A 168 -32.62 48.58 -9.36
CA LYS A 168 -31.47 48.88 -10.22
C LYS A 168 -31.82 48.83 -11.70
N MET A 169 -32.67 47.88 -12.11
CA MET A 169 -33.15 47.79 -13.49
C MET A 169 -34.04 48.98 -13.84
N SER A 170 -34.94 49.38 -12.95
CA SER A 170 -35.80 50.57 -13.11
C SER A 170 -34.98 51.86 -13.19
N GLU A 171 -33.97 52.02 -12.32
CA GLU A 171 -33.05 53.17 -12.36
C GLU A 171 -32.25 53.21 -13.67
N THR A 172 -31.78 52.06 -14.15
CA THR A 172 -31.05 51.95 -15.41
C THR A 172 -31.94 52.30 -16.60
N LEU A 173 -33.19 51.84 -16.61
CA LEU A 173 -34.17 52.18 -17.64
C LEU A 173 -34.53 53.66 -17.63
N LEU A 174 -34.68 54.27 -16.44
CA LEU A 174 -34.91 55.71 -16.30
C LEU A 174 -33.72 56.52 -16.81
N LYS A 175 -32.48 56.14 -16.47
CA LYS A 175 -31.27 56.78 -17.00
C LYS A 175 -31.15 56.66 -18.52
N ALA A 176 -31.43 55.48 -19.08
CA ALA A 176 -31.43 55.27 -20.52
C ALA A 176 -32.51 56.11 -21.22
N ALA A 177 -33.69 56.25 -20.62
CA ALA A 177 -34.75 57.11 -21.13
C ALA A 177 -34.38 58.60 -21.05
N GLU A 178 -33.75 59.04 -19.96
CA GLU A 178 -33.22 60.40 -19.81
C GLU A 178 -32.09 60.68 -20.82
N GLU A 179 -31.18 59.74 -21.06
CA GLU A 179 -30.13 59.87 -22.07
C GLU A 179 -30.72 59.95 -23.48
N MET A 180 -31.73 59.12 -23.79
CA MET A 180 -32.42 59.14 -25.09
C MET A 180 -33.25 60.42 -25.28
N GLN A 181 -33.80 60.98 -24.20
CA GLN A 181 -34.50 62.26 -24.19
C GLN A 181 -33.55 63.46 -24.23
N SER A 182 -32.34 63.34 -23.68
CA SER A 182 -31.27 64.35 -23.72
C SER A 182 -30.46 64.32 -25.02
N GLY A 183 -30.46 63.19 -25.74
CA GLY A 183 -29.82 63.00 -27.04
C GLY A 183 -30.73 63.21 -28.25
N GLY A 184 -32.02 63.47 -28.03
CA GLY A 184 -33.06 63.62 -29.07
C GLY A 184 -33.27 65.04 -29.59
N GLY A 185 -32.20 65.82 -29.77
CA GLY A 185 -32.27 67.19 -30.29
C GLY A 185 -31.17 67.48 -31.31
N GLY A 186 -31.31 66.98 -32.54
CA GLY A 186 -30.34 67.23 -33.60
C GLY A 186 -30.79 66.79 -35.00
N SER A 187 -31.48 67.71 -35.69
CA SER A 187 -31.66 67.88 -37.14
C SER A 187 -32.42 66.85 -37.98
N GLN A 188 -33.53 67.36 -38.51
CA GLN A 188 -34.17 67.03 -39.77
C GLN A 188 -33.85 68.15 -40.78
N ASP A 189 -33.04 67.85 -41.81
CA ASP A 189 -32.91 68.45 -43.17
C ASP A 189 -31.62 67.85 -43.79
N GLU A 190 -31.43 67.41 -45.03
CA GLU A 190 -32.03 67.59 -46.37
C GLU A 190 -32.05 66.17 -47.04
N GLY A 191 -32.87 65.79 -48.02
CA GLY A 191 -33.29 66.52 -49.22
C GLY A 191 -32.48 66.10 -50.46
N GLY A 192 -32.90 65.03 -51.15
CA GLY A 192 -32.92 64.98 -52.62
C GLY A 192 -31.70 64.44 -53.42
N ASP A 193 -32.04 63.48 -54.29
CA ASP A 193 -31.53 63.27 -55.67
C ASP A 193 -30.07 62.83 -55.92
N GLN A 194 -29.90 61.62 -56.46
CA GLN A 194 -29.79 61.38 -57.91
C GLN A 194 -28.83 60.22 -58.29
N GLN A 195 -29.35 59.33 -59.14
CA GLN A 195 -28.68 58.50 -60.16
C GLN A 195 -27.61 57.48 -59.73
N ASN A 196 -27.85 56.18 -59.95
CA ASN A 196 -27.77 55.46 -61.24
C ASN A 196 -26.32 55.24 -61.69
N GLN A 197 -25.84 54.00 -61.56
CA GLN A 197 -25.26 53.16 -62.61
C GLN A 197 -24.71 51.90 -61.94
N GLU A 198 -25.13 50.71 -62.40
CA GLU A 198 -24.40 49.91 -63.40
C GLU A 198 -22.94 49.72 -62.98
N GLN A 199 -22.32 48.56 -63.03
CA GLN A 199 -22.58 47.22 -63.54
C GLN A 199 -21.20 46.58 -63.44
N SER A 200 -21.15 45.26 -63.51
CA SER A 200 -19.94 44.50 -63.86
C SER A 200 -18.90 44.41 -62.75
N SER A 201 -18.15 43.34 -62.62
CA SER A 201 -18.17 42.00 -63.19
C SER A 201 -16.97 41.31 -62.52
N ASP A 202 -16.88 40.02 -62.79
CA ASP A 202 -15.62 39.28 -62.84
C ASP A 202 -15.13 38.80 -61.46
N GLU A 203 -15.30 37.50 -61.23
CA GLU A 203 -14.37 36.44 -61.69
C GLU A 203 -13.20 36.40 -60.71
N ASP A 204 -12.66 35.29 -60.28
CA ASP A 204 -12.77 33.89 -60.66
C ASP A 204 -11.96 33.13 -59.60
N SER A 205 -11.90 31.83 -59.77
CA SER A 205 -10.82 30.94 -59.36
C SER A 205 -11.08 30.26 -58.01
N GLN A 206 -11.71 29.09 -58.06
CA GLN A 206 -11.09 27.77 -58.26
C GLN A 206 -10.70 27.16 -56.91
N GLU A 207 -11.38 26.08 -56.54
CA GLU A 207 -10.82 24.71 -56.67
C GLU A 207 -9.48 24.58 -55.94
N ASP A 208 -9.46 23.88 -54.81
CA ASP A 208 -8.75 22.61 -54.86
C ASP A 208 -9.36 21.57 -53.93
N LYS A 209 -9.36 20.37 -54.50
CA LYS A 209 -9.75 19.08 -53.96
C LYS A 209 -8.75 18.63 -52.91
N GLY A 210 -9.27 17.95 -51.91
CA GLY A 210 -8.75 16.64 -51.49
C GLY A 210 -7.48 16.63 -50.63
N SER A 211 -7.52 15.87 -49.55
CA SER A 211 -6.86 14.56 -49.51
C SER A 211 -6.85 14.02 -48.09
N SER A 212 -7.18 12.72 -48.01
CA SER A 212 -6.81 11.73 -46.99
C SER A 212 -7.32 11.91 -45.56
#